data_AF-Q91Y89-F1
#
_entry.id   AF-Q91Y89-F1
#
_cell.length_a   1.000
_cell.length_b   1.000
_cell.length_c   1.000
_cell.angle_alpha   90.00
_cell.angle_beta   90.00
_cell.angle_gamma   90.00
#
_symmetry.space_group_name_H-M   'P 1'
#
loop_
_entity.id
_entity.type
_entity.pdbx_description
1 polymer ?
#
loop_
_entity_poly.entity_id
_entity_poly.type
_entity_poly.pdbx_seq_one_letter_code
_entity_poly.pdbx_strand_id
1 'polypeptide(L)'
;ATELKDLQCLEDELGPLRHVLDLTQSKSFQLEDAENFISNIRVTVVKLKGSDNTFECQFDDESATVVDFLRRWIAFCQSIISTSPQ
;
A
#
# COMPACT_ATOMS: atom_id res chain seq x y z
N ALA A 1 7.27 -2.34 -8.71
CA ALA A 1 6.23 -1.36 -9.05
C ALA A 1 6.88 -0.17 -9.74
N THR A 2 6.44 0.13 -10.96
CA THR A 2 6.88 1.25 -11.81
C THR A 2 5.70 1.98 -12.46
N GLU A 3 4.51 1.36 -12.51
CA GLU A 3 3.30 1.94 -13.12
C GLU A 3 2.12 1.92 -12.14
N LEU A 4 1.11 2.79 -12.36
CA LEU A 4 -0.05 2.90 -11.46
C LEU A 4 -0.85 1.59 -11.30
N LYS A 5 -0.86 0.72 -12.32
CA LYS A 5 -1.51 -0.60 -12.25
C LYS A 5 -0.89 -1.49 -11.18
N ASP A 6 0.38 -1.30 -10.86
CA ASP A 6 1.09 -2.08 -9.84
C ASP A 6 0.52 -1.82 -8.44
N LEU A 7 -0.21 -0.72 -8.23
CA LEU A 7 -0.94 -0.46 -6.98
C LEU A 7 -1.96 -1.56 -6.63
N GLN A 8 -2.34 -2.43 -7.58
CA GLN A 8 -3.05 -3.67 -7.27
C GLN A 8 -2.35 -4.46 -6.16
N CYS A 9 -1.01 -4.51 -6.17
CA CYS A 9 -0.25 -5.32 -5.22
C CYS A 9 -0.24 -4.69 -3.83
N LEU A 10 -0.39 -3.37 -3.76
CA LEU A 10 -0.63 -2.69 -2.50
C LEU A 10 -2.03 -3.06 -1.98
N GLU A 11 -3.06 -3.06 -2.83
CA GLU A 11 -4.42 -3.40 -2.41
C GLU A 11 -4.53 -4.82 -1.85
N ASP A 12 -3.91 -5.79 -2.51
CA ASP A 12 -3.92 -7.21 -2.11
C ASP A 12 -3.30 -7.40 -0.71
N GLU A 13 -2.32 -6.55 -0.36
CA GLU A 13 -1.57 -6.59 0.91
C GLU A 13 -2.16 -5.70 2.03
N LEU A 14 -3.26 -4.97 1.77
CA LEU A 14 -3.89 -4.12 2.79
C LEU A 14 -4.48 -4.92 3.96
N GLY A 15 -4.91 -6.17 3.72
CA GLY A 15 -5.40 -7.06 4.77
C GLY A 15 -4.31 -7.43 5.78
N PRO A 16 -3.19 -8.04 5.32
CA PRO A 16 -2.02 -8.29 6.15
C PRO A 16 -1.49 -7.04 6.87
N LEU A 17 -1.41 -5.90 6.16
CA LEU A 17 -0.99 -4.63 6.77
C LEU A 17 -1.91 -4.21 7.91
N ARG A 18 -3.24 -4.31 7.74
CA ARG A 18 -4.20 -4.00 8.81
C ARG A 18 -3.94 -4.83 10.06
N HIS A 19 -3.73 -6.14 9.89
CA HIS A 19 -3.44 -7.03 11.03
C HIS A 19 -2.17 -6.63 11.78
N VAL A 20 -1.11 -6.24 11.06
CA VAL A 20 0.11 -5.73 11.71
C VAL A 20 -0.19 -4.44 12.47
N LEU A 21 -0.92 -3.50 11.89
CA LEU A 21 -1.27 -2.24 12.55
C LEU A 21 -2.12 -2.45 13.80
N ASP A 22 -3.09 -3.36 13.75
CA ASP A 22 -3.93 -3.72 14.91
C ASP A 22 -3.08 -4.27 16.07
N LEU A 23 -2.03 -5.06 15.77
CA LEU A 23 -1.10 -5.59 16.77
C LEU A 23 -0.16 -4.52 17.35
N THR A 24 0.13 -3.45 16.60
CA THR A 24 1.03 -2.38 17.05
C THR A 24 0.37 -1.36 17.98
N GLN A 25 -0.96 -1.46 18.18
CA GLN A 25 -1.67 -0.62 19.13
C GLN A 25 -1.10 -0.83 20.54
N SER A 26 -0.47 0.20 21.06
CA SER A 26 0.12 0.21 22.39
C SER A 26 -0.18 1.53 23.08
N LYS A 27 0.07 1.58 24.40
CA LYS A 27 -0.14 2.80 25.18
C LYS A 27 0.74 3.97 24.69
N SER A 28 1.90 3.70 24.10
CA SER A 28 2.85 4.69 23.57
C SER A 28 2.69 4.98 22.08
N PHE A 29 2.01 4.10 21.35
CA PHE A 29 1.78 4.22 19.91
C PHE A 29 0.32 3.88 19.63
N GLN A 30 -0.51 4.92 19.60
CA GLN A 30 -1.90 4.80 19.17
C GLN A 30 -1.98 5.29 17.74
N LEU A 31 -2.19 4.34 16.82
CA LEU A 31 -2.67 4.67 15.50
C LEU A 31 -4.18 4.89 15.65
N GLU A 32 -4.63 6.14 15.69
CA GLU A 32 -6.06 6.44 15.74
C GLU A 32 -6.74 5.83 14.51
N ASP A 33 -7.47 4.75 14.72
CA ASP A 33 -8.32 4.11 13.71
C ASP A 33 -7.58 3.52 12.48
N ALA A 34 -6.85 2.42 12.72
CA ALA A 34 -6.18 1.64 11.67
C ALA A 34 -7.12 1.20 10.54
N GLU A 35 -8.41 0.96 10.85
CA GLU A 35 -9.43 0.65 9.87
C GLU A 35 -9.65 1.81 8.89
N ASN A 36 -9.82 3.02 9.41
CA ASN A 36 -9.97 4.21 8.57
C ASN A 36 -8.73 4.47 7.70
N PHE A 37 -7.52 4.29 8.24
CA PHE A 37 -6.30 4.42 7.42
C PHE A 37 -6.29 3.42 6.26
N ILE A 38 -6.57 2.15 6.53
CA ILE A 38 -6.58 1.10 5.50
C ILE A 38 -7.69 1.35 4.47
N SER A 39 -8.87 1.77 4.91
CA SER A 39 -9.99 2.13 4.02
C SER A 39 -9.62 3.30 3.09
N ASN A 40 -9.01 4.35 3.63
CA ASN A 40 -8.57 5.50 2.84
C ASN A 40 -7.50 5.13 1.81
N ILE A 41 -6.55 4.27 2.17
CA ILE A 41 -5.56 3.75 1.22
C ILE A 41 -6.26 2.96 0.12
N ARG A 42 -7.16 2.04 0.45
CA ARG A 42 -7.92 1.26 -0.54
C ARG A 42 -8.66 2.15 -1.54
N VAL A 43 -9.43 3.14 -1.04
CA VAL A 43 -10.17 4.07 -1.90
C VAL A 43 -9.24 4.85 -2.83
N THR A 44 -8.08 5.26 -2.33
CA THR A 44 -7.08 6.01 -3.11
C THR A 44 -6.45 5.13 -4.18
N VAL A 45 -6.02 3.92 -3.81
CA VAL A 45 -5.43 2.93 -4.72
C VAL A 45 -6.39 2.60 -5.86
N VAL A 46 -7.66 2.31 -5.55
CA VAL A 46 -8.69 2.01 -6.56
C VAL A 46 -8.87 3.16 -7.55
N LYS A 47 -8.86 4.41 -7.08
CA LYS A 47 -8.96 5.59 -7.96
C LYS A 47 -7.74 5.74 -8.87
N LEU A 48 -6.55 5.46 -8.36
CA LEU A 48 -5.28 5.67 -9.07
C LEU A 48 -4.99 4.58 -10.10
N LYS A 49 -5.27 3.30 -9.80
CA LYS A 49 -4.99 2.20 -10.74
C LYS A 49 -5.97 2.15 -11.92
N GLY A 50 -7.15 2.76 -11.79
CA GLY A 50 -8.18 2.76 -12.82
C GLY A 50 -9.04 1.49 -12.83
N SER A 51 -9.86 1.32 -13.87
CA SER A 51 -10.86 0.25 -13.97
C SER A 51 -10.34 -1.09 -14.47
N ASP A 52 -9.05 -1.19 -14.81
CA ASP A 52 -8.48 -2.41 -15.37
C ASP A 52 -8.07 -3.36 -14.24
N ASN A 53 -8.98 -4.29 -13.91
CA ASN A 53 -8.83 -5.25 -12.83
C ASN A 53 -8.19 -6.58 -13.28
N THR A 54 -7.60 -6.63 -14.48
CA THR A 54 -7.01 -7.85 -15.05
C THR A 54 -5.55 -8.07 -14.65
N PHE A 55 -4.93 -7.09 -13.98
CA PHE A 55 -3.54 -7.20 -13.54
C PHE A 55 -3.44 -8.10 -12.30
N GLU A 56 -2.72 -9.21 -12.42
CA GLU A 56 -2.38 -10.07 -11.30
C GLU A 56 -1.00 -9.72 -10.74
N CYS A 57 -0.92 -9.61 -9.42
CA CYS A 57 0.33 -9.29 -8.75
C CYS A 57 1.29 -10.47 -8.70
N GLN A 58 2.51 -10.19 -9.13
CA GLN A 58 3.63 -11.10 -9.01
C GLN A 58 4.46 -10.65 -7.80
N PHE A 59 4.49 -11.49 -6.77
CA PHE A 59 5.30 -11.26 -5.57
C PHE A 59 6.63 -12.00 -5.69
N ASP A 60 7.68 -11.43 -5.11
CA ASP A 60 8.95 -12.11 -4.97
C ASP A 60 8.80 -13.31 -3.99
N ASP A 61 9.58 -14.37 -4.20
CA ASP A 61 9.61 -15.54 -3.29
C ASP A 61 10.12 -15.18 -1.88
N GLU A 62 10.85 -14.07 -1.74
CA GLU A 62 11.37 -13.57 -0.47
C GLU A 62 10.38 -12.61 0.20
N SER A 63 9.97 -12.93 1.42
CA SER A 63 9.10 -12.08 2.23
C SER A 63 9.81 -10.80 2.68
N ALA A 64 9.09 -9.67 2.71
CA ALA A 64 9.57 -8.40 3.26
C ALA A 64 9.03 -8.13 4.67
N THR A 65 9.77 -7.36 5.47
CA THR A 65 9.24 -6.81 6.74
C THR A 65 8.23 -5.69 6.48
N VAL A 66 7.37 -5.37 7.44
CA VAL A 66 6.42 -4.24 7.32
C VAL A 66 7.12 -2.91 7.03
N VAL A 67 8.31 -2.70 7.58
CA VAL A 67 9.10 -1.48 7.36
C VAL A 67 9.59 -1.41 5.91
N ASP A 68 10.10 -2.52 5.37
CA ASP A 68 10.58 -2.57 4.00
C ASP A 68 9.42 -2.48 3.00
N PHE A 69 8.29 -3.11 3.30
CA PHE A 69 7.05 -2.98 2.55
C PHE A 69 6.62 -1.51 2.43
N LEU A 70 6.49 -0.80 3.57
CA LEU A 70 6.08 0.61 3.57
C LEU A 70 7.08 1.49 2.83
N ARG A 71 8.40 1.27 3.02
CA ARG A 71 9.45 2.00 2.29
C ARG A 71 9.34 1.84 0.78
N ARG A 72 9.14 0.61 0.29
CA ARG A 72 8.99 0.31 -1.14
C ARG A 72 7.81 1.08 -1.75
N TRP A 73 6.65 1.07 -1.09
CA TRP A 73 5.46 1.78 -1.58
C TRP A 73 5.59 3.31 -1.49
N ILE A 74 6.21 3.83 -0.44
CA ILE A 74 6.51 5.28 -0.34
C ILE A 74 7.42 5.71 -1.49
N ALA A 75 8.49 4.96 -1.75
CA ALA A 75 9.43 5.24 -2.84
C ALA A 75 8.75 5.18 -4.21
N PHE A 76 7.87 4.19 -4.42
CA PHE A 76 7.05 4.09 -5.63
C PHE A 76 6.19 5.33 -5.83
N CYS A 77 5.42 5.75 -4.83
CA CYS A 77 4.58 6.95 -4.90
C CYS A 77 5.39 8.21 -5.23
N GLN A 78 6.54 8.39 -4.58
CA GLN A 78 7.46 9.51 -4.84
C GLN A 78 7.98 9.51 -6.27
N SER A 79 8.31 8.33 -6.81
CA SER A 79 8.74 8.18 -8.20
C SER A 79 7.65 8.64 -9.15
N ILE A 80 6.40 8.15 -8.97
CA ILE A 80 5.27 8.51 -9.83
C ILE A 80 5.03 10.03 -9.81
N ILE A 81 4.98 10.63 -8.62
CA ILE A 81 4.77 12.08 -8.45
C ILE A 81 5.86 12.89 -9.16
N SER A 82 7.12 12.45 -9.03
CA SER A 82 8.26 13.13 -9.64
C SER A 82 8.26 13.05 -11.17
N THR A 83 7.67 12.00 -11.73
CA THR A 83 7.55 11.80 -13.18
C THR A 83 6.27 12.37 -13.79
N SER A 84 5.29 12.76 -12.98
CA SER A 84 4.03 13.34 -13.47
C SER A 84 4.27 14.77 -13.94
N PRO A 85 3.98 15.12 -15.21
CA PRO A 85 3.99 16.52 -15.64
C PRO A 85 2.97 17.32 -14.83
N GLN A 86 3.33 18.55 -14.40
CA GLN A 86 2.43 19.50 -13.74
C GLN A 86 1.34 20.00 -14.69
#